data_AF-A0A355A3E7-F1
#
_entry.id   AF-A0A355A3E7-F1
#
_cell.length_a   1.000
_cell.length_b   1.000
_cell.length_c   1.000
_cell.angle_alpha   90.00
_cell.angle_beta   90.00
_cell.angle_gamma   90.00
#
_symmetry.space_group_name_H-M   'P 1'
#
loop_
_entity.id
_entity.type
_entity.pdbx_description
1 polymer ?
#
loop_
_entity_poly.entity_id
_entity_poly.type
_entity_poly.pdbx_seq_one_letter_code
_entity_poly.pdbx_strand_id
1 'polypeptide(L)'
;MIFLRAYLPIANGGKSAPLWAVKRIYNAQGRLIWEKKPRTRQVLDPRLAFLITSVLKDTLRPGGTAATIGNKLRYPAAGKTGTTQENRDAWFVGFTPQLSAVVYIGDDQNKPLPAGGGGLAAPIWANFMSKALANTPPRDFLVPEGIITRKICQQTGLLAAPDCPSRNEYFLFGHEPTIYCARHRKIKLRVCQQSGLLPNPYCRNVEERDFAWGEHPTTACGECHAPRDLWEFFFGEPFPLFKAKPKNNN
;
A
#
# COMPACT_ATOMS: atom_id res chain seq x y z
N MET A 1 5.26 30.61 4.48
CA MET A 1 5.20 30.77 3.00
C MET A 1 6.08 29.79 2.21
N ILE A 2 7.25 29.39 2.71
CA ILE A 2 8.22 28.54 1.97
C ILE A 2 7.67 27.14 1.67
N PHE A 3 7.06 26.48 2.67
CA PHE A 3 6.52 25.12 2.50
C PHE A 3 5.44 25.02 1.42
N LEU A 4 4.49 25.96 1.38
CA LEU A 4 3.44 25.94 0.36
C LEU A 4 4.03 26.08 -1.05
N ARG A 5 5.06 26.90 -1.24
CA ARG A 5 5.74 27.07 -2.54
C ARG A 5 6.45 25.79 -3.00
N ALA A 6 6.97 24.98 -2.08
CA ALA A 6 7.64 23.73 -2.42
C ALA A 6 6.64 22.65 -2.88
N TYR A 7 5.45 22.60 -2.27
CA TYR A 7 4.42 21.61 -2.61
C TYR A 7 3.54 22.04 -3.79
N LEU A 8 3.48 23.34 -4.12
CA LEU A 8 2.63 23.85 -5.20
C LEU A 8 2.93 23.20 -6.57
N PRO A 9 4.20 23.04 -7.01
CA PRO A 9 4.47 22.35 -8.26
C PRO A 9 3.98 20.90 -8.25
N ILE A 10 4.11 20.19 -7.13
CA ILE A 10 3.65 18.80 -7.01
C ILE A 10 2.13 18.75 -7.18
N ALA A 11 1.40 19.60 -6.45
CA ALA A 11 -0.05 19.69 -6.51
C ALA A 11 -0.59 20.14 -7.87
N ASN A 12 0.20 20.90 -8.63
CA ASN A 12 -0.19 21.54 -9.88
C ASN A 12 0.49 20.90 -11.12
N GLY A 13 0.67 19.58 -11.12
CA GLY A 13 1.18 18.84 -12.29
C GLY A 13 2.57 19.26 -12.75
N GLY A 14 3.41 19.69 -11.81
CA GLY A 14 4.78 20.17 -12.01
C GLY A 14 4.92 21.66 -12.32
N LYS A 15 3.83 22.43 -12.35
CA LYS A 15 3.86 23.87 -12.63
C LYS A 15 4.01 24.70 -11.35
N SER A 16 5.12 25.41 -11.22
CA SER A 16 5.28 26.44 -10.20
C SER A 16 4.49 27.68 -10.56
N ALA A 17 3.93 28.34 -9.56
CA ALA A 17 3.29 29.64 -9.67
C ALA A 17 3.78 30.53 -8.52
N PRO A 18 3.98 31.84 -8.75
CA PRO A 18 4.21 32.76 -7.65
C PRO A 18 3.01 32.76 -6.70
N LEU A 19 3.22 33.13 -5.44
CA LEU A 19 2.10 33.37 -4.51
C LEU A 19 1.91 34.89 -4.40
N TRP A 20 0.65 35.34 -4.44
CA TRP A 20 0.29 36.75 -4.28
C TRP A 20 -1.07 36.86 -3.59
N ALA A 21 -1.25 37.90 -2.76
CA ALA A 21 -2.51 38.18 -2.09
C ALA A 21 -3.37 39.20 -2.85
N VAL A 22 -2.73 40.18 -3.49
CA VAL A 22 -3.41 41.27 -4.20
C VAL A 22 -3.50 40.93 -5.69
N LYS A 23 -4.72 40.88 -6.23
CA LYS A 23 -4.97 40.64 -7.67
C LYS A 23 -4.95 41.93 -8.48
N ARG A 24 -5.65 42.97 -7.99
CA ARG A 24 -5.81 44.27 -8.64
C ARG A 24 -5.87 45.38 -7.61
N ILE A 25 -5.40 46.56 -7.97
CA ILE A 25 -5.50 47.80 -7.20
C ILE A 25 -6.16 48.85 -8.10
N TYR A 26 -7.20 49.51 -7.60
CA TYR A 26 -7.92 50.58 -8.29
C TYR A 26 -7.80 51.88 -7.49
N ASN A 27 -7.83 53.03 -8.17
CA ASN A 27 -7.92 54.33 -7.51
C ASN A 27 -9.37 54.64 -7.06
N ALA A 28 -9.57 55.77 -6.38
CA ALA A 28 -10.88 56.21 -5.90
C ALA A 28 -11.91 56.43 -7.03
N GLN A 29 -11.45 56.69 -8.25
CA GLN A 29 -12.27 56.86 -9.45
C GLN A 29 -12.53 55.54 -10.19
N GLY A 30 -12.12 54.38 -9.63
CA GLY A 30 -12.31 53.06 -10.25
C GLY A 30 -11.32 52.72 -11.37
N ARG A 31 -10.29 53.54 -11.62
CA ARG A 31 -9.25 53.26 -12.62
C ARG A 31 -8.25 52.23 -12.08
N LEU A 32 -7.99 51.20 -12.88
CA LEU A 32 -6.98 50.17 -12.57
C LEU A 32 -5.58 50.81 -12.51
N ILE A 33 -4.93 50.73 -11.34
CA ILE A 33 -3.55 51.17 -11.12
C ILE A 33 -2.58 50.02 -11.37
N TRP A 34 -2.95 48.82 -10.92
CA TRP A 34 -2.06 47.67 -10.96
C TRP A 34 -2.84 46.36 -11.04
N GLU A 35 -2.32 45.39 -11.79
CA GLU A 35 -2.85 44.02 -11.88
C GLU A 35 -1.72 43.00 -11.86
N LYS A 36 -1.87 41.93 -11.06
CA LYS A 36 -0.98 40.78 -11.13
C LYS A 36 -1.46 39.79 -12.20
N LYS A 37 -0.64 39.61 -13.24
CA LYS A 37 -0.79 38.52 -14.21
C LYS A 37 0.25 37.43 -13.91
N PRO A 38 -0.12 36.37 -13.19
CA PRO A 38 0.83 35.33 -12.80
C PRO A 38 1.29 34.51 -14.01
N ARG A 39 2.60 34.28 -14.09
CA ARG A 39 3.18 33.35 -15.06
C ARG A 39 3.51 32.05 -14.34
N THR A 40 3.06 30.93 -14.89
CA THR A 40 3.43 29.60 -14.41
C THR A 40 4.66 29.12 -15.17
N ARG A 41 5.48 28.29 -14.51
CA ARG A 41 6.64 27.65 -15.13
C ARG A 41 6.61 26.17 -14.84
N GLN A 42 6.81 25.33 -15.85
CA GLN A 42 7.02 23.90 -15.65
C GLN A 42 8.40 23.71 -15.00
N VAL A 43 8.42 23.19 -13.78
CA VAL A 43 9.65 22.97 -12.99
C VAL A 43 9.86 21.50 -12.63
N LEU A 44 8.82 20.67 -12.70
CA LEU A 44 8.91 19.21 -12.57
C LEU A 44 8.27 18.55 -13.79
N ASP A 45 8.72 17.35 -14.15
CA ASP A 45 7.99 16.52 -15.10
C ASP A 45 6.59 16.20 -14.54
N PRO A 46 5.50 16.38 -15.30
CA PRO A 46 4.14 16.05 -14.85
C PRO A 46 4.00 14.62 -14.34
N ARG A 47 4.70 13.66 -14.97
CA ARG A 47 4.70 12.23 -14.60
C ARG A 47 5.31 12.03 -13.22
N LEU A 48 6.43 12.70 -12.95
CA LEU A 48 7.06 12.66 -11.63
C LEU A 48 6.18 13.34 -10.57
N ALA A 49 5.58 14.49 -10.89
CA ALA A 49 4.66 15.18 -9.97
C ALA A 49 3.46 14.28 -9.61
N PHE A 50 2.91 13.54 -10.58
CA PHE A 50 1.85 12.57 -10.36
C PHE A 50 2.30 11.38 -9.50
N LEU A 51 3.48 10.79 -9.77
CA LEU A 51 4.01 9.69 -8.97
C LEU A 51 4.22 10.10 -7.50
N ILE A 52 4.80 11.28 -7.26
CA ILE A 52 4.95 11.84 -5.91
C ILE A 52 3.57 12.03 -5.27
N THR A 53 2.61 12.58 -6.02
CA THR A 53 1.23 12.75 -5.54
C THR A 53 0.61 11.40 -5.15
N SER A 54 0.80 10.34 -5.94
CA SER A 54 0.30 8.99 -5.64
C SER A 54 0.85 8.49 -4.31
N VAL A 55 2.16 8.61 -4.08
CA VAL A 55 2.79 8.26 -2.79
C VAL A 55 2.24 9.11 -1.64
N LEU A 56 2.01 10.40 -1.87
CA LEU A 56 1.45 11.29 -0.85
C LEU A 56 -0.03 11.01 -0.54
N LYS A 57 -0.80 10.35 -1.44
CA LYS A 57 -2.15 9.86 -1.12
C LYS A 57 -2.10 8.76 -0.05
N ASP A 58 -1.05 7.96 0.00
CA ASP A 58 -0.90 6.87 0.98
C ASP A 58 -0.79 7.37 2.43
N THR A 59 -0.33 8.61 2.62
CA THR A 59 -0.30 9.25 3.96
C THR A 59 -1.69 9.30 4.61
N LEU A 60 -2.75 9.39 3.80
CA LEU A 60 -4.14 9.45 4.26
C LEU A 60 -4.83 8.07 4.24
N ARG A 61 -4.22 7.04 3.65
CA ARG A 61 -4.77 5.68 3.59
C ARG A 61 -4.56 4.94 4.92
N PRO A 62 -5.28 3.82 5.16
CA PRO A 62 -5.02 2.97 6.32
C PRO A 62 -3.54 2.60 6.43
N GLY A 63 -2.96 2.78 7.63
CA GLY A 63 -1.52 2.60 7.89
C GLY A 63 -0.65 3.84 7.63
N GLY A 64 -1.19 4.90 7.02
CA GLY A 64 -0.51 6.18 6.82
C GLY A 64 -0.50 7.06 8.09
N THR A 65 0.42 8.03 8.14
CA THR A 65 0.61 8.91 9.32
C THR A 65 -0.54 9.90 9.57
N ALA A 66 -1.45 10.06 8.61
CA ALA A 66 -2.68 10.86 8.73
C ALA A 66 -3.92 10.05 8.34
N ALA A 67 -3.91 8.73 8.53
CA ALA A 67 -5.03 7.84 8.20
C ALA A 67 -6.37 8.27 8.83
N THR A 68 -6.32 8.93 9.99
CA THR A 68 -7.50 9.40 10.75
C THR A 68 -8.37 10.41 10.00
N ILE A 69 -7.81 11.10 9.01
CA ILE A 69 -8.55 12.06 8.18
C ILE A 69 -8.95 11.50 6.81
N GLY A 70 -8.40 10.37 6.38
CA GLY A 70 -8.67 9.79 5.05
C GLY A 70 -10.15 9.54 4.80
N ASN A 71 -10.84 8.93 5.77
CA ASN A 71 -12.27 8.64 5.68
C ASN A 71 -13.17 9.87 5.94
N LYS A 72 -12.60 10.99 6.39
CA LYS A 72 -13.35 12.22 6.71
C LYS A 72 -13.44 13.17 5.52
N LEU A 73 -12.63 12.98 4.49
CA LEU A 73 -12.57 13.83 3.32
C LEU A 73 -13.41 13.26 2.19
N ARG A 74 -14.26 14.11 1.61
CA ARG A 74 -15.01 13.78 0.38
C ARG A 74 -14.19 13.99 -0.90
N TYR A 75 -12.98 14.49 -0.77
CA TYR A 75 -12.13 14.93 -1.87
C TYR A 75 -10.89 14.03 -1.98
N PRO A 76 -10.49 13.61 -3.19
CA PRO A 76 -9.17 13.05 -3.40
C PRO A 76 -8.10 14.04 -2.92
N ALA A 77 -7.30 13.60 -1.95
CA ALA A 77 -6.32 14.43 -1.28
C ALA A 77 -4.99 13.69 -1.14
N ALA A 78 -3.91 14.45 -1.14
CA ALA A 78 -2.56 14.00 -0.90
C ALA A 78 -1.89 14.94 0.09
N GLY A 79 -0.96 14.45 0.90
CA GLY A 79 -0.29 15.30 1.87
C GLY A 79 0.82 14.60 2.62
N LYS A 80 1.51 15.38 3.45
CA LYS A 80 2.61 14.92 4.29
C LYS A 80 2.50 15.50 5.68
N THR A 81 2.69 14.64 6.68
CA THR A 81 2.87 15.04 8.07
C THR A 81 4.32 15.47 8.32
N GLY A 82 4.49 16.51 9.13
CA GLY A 82 5.75 16.88 9.75
C GLY A 82 5.56 16.99 11.27
N THR A 83 6.53 16.50 12.02
CA THR A 83 6.63 16.67 13.47
C THR A 83 8.08 16.96 13.77
N THR A 84 8.39 18.06 14.45
CA THR A 84 9.78 18.35 14.84
C THR A 84 10.17 17.54 16.09
N GLN A 85 11.46 17.53 16.40
CA GLN A 85 11.96 16.81 17.58
C GLN A 85 11.26 17.31 18.85
N GLU A 86 11.11 16.43 19.84
CA GLU A 86 10.41 16.71 21.10
C GLU A 86 8.95 17.19 20.93
N ASN A 87 8.33 16.94 19.78
CA ASN A 87 6.96 17.33 19.46
C ASN A 87 6.70 18.84 19.58
N ARG A 88 7.67 19.70 19.30
CA ARG A 88 7.48 21.16 19.47
C ARG A 88 6.62 21.79 18.38
N ASP A 89 6.66 21.23 17.18
CA ASP A 89 5.88 21.68 16.04
C ASP A 89 5.12 20.53 15.40
N ALA A 90 3.87 20.80 15.04
CA ALA A 90 3.02 19.92 14.25
C ALA A 90 2.68 20.56 12.91
N TRP A 91 3.07 19.91 11.82
CA TRP A 91 2.83 20.36 10.46
C TRP A 91 1.99 19.36 9.68
N PHE A 92 1.09 19.87 8.85
CA PHE A 92 0.48 19.10 7.79
C PHE A 92 0.43 19.95 6.52
N VAL A 93 1.08 19.48 5.47
CA VAL A 93 0.98 20.07 4.14
C VAL A 93 0.14 19.14 3.28
N GLY A 94 -1.01 19.60 2.82
CA GLY A 94 -1.93 18.79 2.03
C GLY A 94 -2.53 19.57 0.88
N PHE A 95 -2.97 18.84 -0.13
CA PHE A 95 -3.59 19.42 -1.30
C PHE A 95 -4.61 18.48 -1.95
N THR A 96 -5.53 19.12 -2.69
CA THR A 96 -6.46 18.54 -3.66
C THR A 96 -6.10 19.13 -5.03
N PRO A 97 -6.65 18.62 -6.14
CA PRO A 97 -6.44 19.26 -7.45
C PRO A 97 -6.86 20.75 -7.52
N GLN A 98 -7.74 21.19 -6.62
CA GLN A 98 -8.31 22.55 -6.62
C GLN A 98 -7.63 23.49 -5.62
N LEU A 99 -7.11 22.97 -4.50
CA LEU A 99 -6.63 23.78 -3.40
C LEU A 99 -5.52 23.09 -2.62
N SER A 100 -4.47 23.85 -2.32
CA SER A 100 -3.36 23.46 -1.43
C SER A 100 -3.38 24.29 -0.17
N ALA A 101 -3.19 23.65 0.98
CA ALA A 101 -3.16 24.31 2.28
C ALA A 101 -2.09 23.70 3.19
N VAL A 102 -1.53 24.53 4.07
CA VAL A 102 -0.55 24.15 5.08
C VAL A 102 -1.11 24.54 6.43
N VAL A 103 -1.11 23.60 7.37
CA VAL A 103 -1.40 23.85 8.78
C VAL A 103 -0.13 23.67 9.59
N TYR A 104 0.13 24.65 10.44
CA TYR A 104 1.18 24.66 11.44
C TYR A 104 0.55 24.90 12.80
N ILE A 105 1.02 24.15 13.79
CA ILE A 105 0.71 24.36 15.19
C ILE A 105 2.03 24.32 15.94
N GLY A 106 2.25 25.32 16.78
CA GLY A 106 3.37 25.43 17.68
C GLY A 106 2.95 26.23 18.91
N ASP A 107 3.77 26.19 19.95
CA ASP A 107 3.61 26.99 21.16
C ASP A 107 4.64 28.13 21.12
N ASP A 108 4.20 29.36 21.41
CA ASP A 108 5.08 30.54 21.33
C ASP A 108 6.23 30.50 22.37
N GLN A 109 6.07 29.74 23.45
CA GLN A 109 7.12 29.46 24.45
C GLN A 109 7.88 28.16 24.13
N ASN A 110 7.67 27.61 22.93
CA ASN A 110 8.28 26.38 22.43
C ASN A 110 8.01 25.17 23.32
N LYS A 111 6.86 25.10 24.00
CA LYS A 111 6.53 23.92 24.81
C LYS A 111 6.18 22.71 23.93
N PRO A 112 6.47 21.48 24.39
CA PRO A 112 6.05 20.27 23.69
C PRO A 112 4.53 20.21 23.48
N LEU A 113 4.12 19.81 22.28
CA LEU A 113 2.72 19.61 21.93
C LEU A 113 2.23 18.21 22.33
N PRO A 114 0.93 18.03 22.60
CA PRO A 114 0.37 16.74 23.01
C PRO A 114 0.35 15.69 21.89
N ALA A 115 0.50 16.09 20.62
CA ALA A 115 0.59 15.19 19.47
C ALA A 115 1.27 15.88 18.28
N GLY A 116 1.70 15.09 17.29
CA GLY A 116 2.38 15.58 16.08
C GLY A 116 1.45 16.00 14.94
N GLY A 117 2.03 16.15 13.74
CA GLY A 117 1.33 16.64 12.54
C GLY A 117 0.09 15.83 12.13
N GLY A 118 0.10 14.50 12.32
CA GLY A 118 -1.05 13.65 12.01
C GLY A 118 -2.21 13.74 13.01
N GLY A 119 -1.90 14.03 14.28
CA GLY A 119 -2.88 14.10 15.36
C GLY A 119 -3.48 15.49 15.55
N LEU A 120 -2.70 16.55 15.34
CA LEU A 120 -3.15 17.94 15.56
C LEU A 120 -3.38 18.69 14.24
N ALA A 121 -2.37 18.79 13.39
CA ALA A 121 -2.45 19.63 12.19
C ALA A 121 -3.35 19.04 11.09
N ALA A 122 -3.30 17.73 10.87
CA ALA A 122 -4.07 17.07 9.82
C ALA A 122 -5.60 17.17 10.03
N PRO A 123 -6.17 16.98 11.24
CA PRO A 123 -7.60 17.19 11.47
C PRO A 123 -8.07 18.63 11.22
N ILE A 124 -7.28 19.63 11.61
CA ILE A 124 -7.57 21.05 11.34
C ILE A 124 -7.59 21.28 9.82
N TRP A 125 -6.56 20.78 9.13
CA TRP A 125 -6.48 20.86 7.67
C TRP A 125 -7.70 20.22 7.01
N ALA A 126 -8.11 19.03 7.45
CA ALA A 126 -9.24 18.31 6.86
C ALA A 126 -10.57 19.05 7.06
N ASN A 127 -10.79 19.65 8.24
CA ASN A 127 -11.97 20.47 8.51
C ASN A 127 -11.99 21.73 7.62
N PHE A 128 -10.86 22.43 7.54
CA PHE A 128 -10.72 23.60 6.67
C PHE A 128 -11.03 23.24 5.20
N MET A 129 -10.43 22.18 4.68
CA MET A 129 -10.62 21.77 3.28
C MET A 129 -12.06 21.36 2.99
N SER A 130 -12.71 20.67 3.93
CA SER A 130 -14.11 20.25 3.80
C SER A 130 -15.06 21.46 3.67
N LYS A 131 -14.78 22.53 4.43
CA LYS A 131 -15.55 23.78 4.37
C LYS A 131 -15.19 24.61 3.13
N ALA A 132 -13.92 24.78 2.85
CA ALA A 132 -13.43 25.59 1.72
C ALA A 132 -13.89 25.05 0.36
N LEU A 133 -13.99 23.73 0.24
CA LEU A 133 -14.39 23.06 -1.00
C LEU A 133 -15.87 22.68 -1.04
N ALA A 134 -16.70 23.02 -0.03
CA ALA A 134 -18.07 22.53 0.08
C ALA A 134 -18.94 22.69 -1.20
N ASN A 135 -18.71 23.76 -1.97
CA ASN A 135 -19.42 24.05 -3.22
C ASN A 135 -18.61 23.73 -4.49
N THR A 136 -17.49 23.02 -4.35
CA THR A 136 -16.61 22.63 -5.46
C THR A 136 -16.75 21.15 -5.72
N PRO A 137 -17.05 20.70 -6.95
CA PRO A 137 -17.13 19.28 -7.26
C PRO A 137 -15.80 18.56 -7.00
N PRO A 138 -15.80 17.38 -6.34
CA PRO A 138 -14.61 16.56 -6.21
C PRO A 138 -14.01 16.20 -7.57
N ARG A 139 -12.67 16.25 -7.67
CA ARG A 139 -11.91 15.79 -8.85
C ARG A 139 -10.74 14.97 -8.36
N ASP A 140 -10.36 13.95 -9.13
CA ASP A 140 -9.11 13.23 -8.89
C ASP A 140 -7.95 13.92 -9.62
N PHE A 141 -6.73 13.53 -9.25
CA PHE A 141 -5.51 13.98 -9.88
C PHE A 141 -5.41 13.44 -11.31
N LEU A 142 -5.07 14.32 -12.25
CA LEU A 142 -4.91 13.94 -13.66
C LEU A 142 -3.70 13.02 -13.80
N VAL A 143 -3.91 11.84 -14.39
CA VAL A 143 -2.85 10.90 -14.76
C VAL A 143 -2.24 11.37 -16.08
N PRO A 144 -0.97 11.80 -16.11
CA PRO A 144 -0.33 12.24 -17.35
C PRO A 144 0.03 11.04 -18.24
N GLU A 145 0.17 11.30 -19.53
CA GLU A 145 0.62 10.30 -20.51
C GLU A 145 2.00 9.74 -20.13
N GLY A 146 2.23 8.45 -20.41
CA GLY A 146 3.46 7.75 -20.05
C GLY A 146 3.48 7.22 -18.61
N ILE A 147 2.41 7.42 -17.83
CA ILE A 147 2.16 6.66 -16.61
C ILE A 147 1.36 5.41 -16.95
N ILE A 148 1.80 4.28 -16.43
CA ILE A 148 1.13 2.99 -16.56
C ILE A 148 0.80 2.44 -15.17
N THR A 149 -0.19 1.55 -15.11
CA THR A 149 -0.53 0.82 -13.89
C THR A 149 -0.13 -0.64 -14.04
N ARG A 150 0.48 -1.20 -13.00
CA ARG A 150 0.78 -2.63 -12.89
C ARG A 150 0.29 -3.16 -11.55
N LYS A 151 -0.12 -4.43 -11.56
CA LYS A 151 -0.48 -5.17 -10.36
C LYS A 151 0.80 -5.79 -9.80
N ILE A 152 1.24 -5.31 -8.64
CA ILE A 152 2.48 -5.76 -7.98
C ILE A 152 2.17 -6.54 -6.71
N CYS A 153 3.07 -7.44 -6.33
CA CYS A 153 3.05 -8.11 -5.05
C CYS A 153 3.42 -7.12 -3.96
N GLN A 154 2.57 -6.98 -2.93
CA GLN A 154 2.75 -6.01 -1.84
C GLN A 154 4.03 -6.24 -1.03
N GLN A 155 4.53 -7.48 -1.00
CA GLN A 155 5.69 -7.83 -0.19
C GLN A 155 7.02 -7.75 -0.96
N THR A 156 7.02 -8.06 -2.26
CA THR A 156 8.26 -8.13 -3.05
C THR A 156 8.43 -6.96 -4.02
N GLY A 157 7.36 -6.21 -4.32
CA GLY A 157 7.39 -5.15 -5.33
C GLY A 157 7.45 -5.62 -6.79
N LEU A 158 7.62 -6.93 -7.02
CA LEU A 158 7.60 -7.57 -8.34
C LEU A 158 6.18 -7.68 -8.89
N LEU A 159 6.03 -8.01 -10.17
CA LEU A 159 4.71 -8.26 -10.77
C LEU A 159 3.98 -9.37 -10.00
N ALA A 160 2.70 -9.15 -9.68
CA ALA A 160 1.92 -10.09 -8.91
C ALA A 160 1.63 -11.35 -9.75
N ALA A 161 1.96 -12.52 -9.21
CA ALA A 161 1.39 -13.79 -9.65
C ALA A 161 -0.05 -13.95 -9.09
N PRO A 162 -0.87 -14.90 -9.61
CA PRO A 162 -2.28 -15.06 -9.20
C PRO A 162 -2.49 -15.17 -7.68
N ASP A 163 -1.60 -15.88 -6.99
CA ASP A 163 -1.67 -16.14 -5.55
C ASP A 163 -1.06 -15.02 -4.67
N CYS A 164 -0.53 -13.96 -5.27
CA CYS A 164 0.13 -12.89 -4.51
C CYS A 164 -0.87 -11.99 -3.79
N PRO A 165 -0.57 -11.55 -2.54
CA PRO A 165 -1.20 -10.36 -1.99
C PRO A 165 -0.76 -9.18 -2.86
N SER A 166 -1.71 -8.59 -3.58
CA SER A 166 -1.43 -7.72 -4.70
C SER A 166 -2.06 -6.34 -4.55
N ARG A 167 -1.41 -5.31 -5.08
CA ARG A 167 -2.00 -3.98 -5.24
C ARG A 167 -1.66 -3.40 -6.61
N ASN A 168 -2.50 -2.47 -7.07
CA ASN A 168 -2.17 -1.66 -8.24
C ASN A 168 -1.20 -0.55 -7.83
N GLU A 169 -0.17 -0.34 -8.64
CA GLU A 169 0.84 0.70 -8.44
C GLU A 169 1.11 1.41 -9.78
N TYR A 170 1.44 2.69 -9.70
CA TYR A 170 1.76 3.50 -10.88
C TYR A 170 3.27 3.50 -11.14
N PHE A 171 3.63 3.40 -12.42
CA PHE A 171 5.01 3.45 -12.88
C PHE A 171 5.15 4.41 -14.06
N LEU A 172 6.33 4.97 -14.21
CA LEU A 172 6.75 5.53 -15.48
C LEU A 172 6.93 4.38 -16.48
N PHE A 173 6.43 4.54 -17.71
CA PHE A 173 6.61 3.55 -18.76
C PHE A 173 8.09 3.17 -18.94
N GLY A 174 8.37 1.86 -18.99
CA GLY A 174 9.72 1.31 -19.09
C GLY A 174 10.46 1.21 -17.76
N HIS A 175 9.86 1.63 -16.65
CA HIS A 175 10.41 1.51 -15.29
C HIS A 175 9.57 0.59 -14.40
N GLU A 176 8.59 -0.10 -14.97
CA GLU A 176 7.86 -1.13 -14.23
C GLU A 176 8.72 -2.38 -13.98
N PRO A 177 8.43 -3.17 -12.92
CA PRO A 177 9.01 -4.49 -12.80
C PRO A 177 8.61 -5.37 -13.99
N THR A 178 9.58 -6.12 -14.53
CA THR A 178 9.39 -7.05 -15.65
C THR A 178 9.32 -8.51 -15.20
N ILE A 179 9.70 -8.78 -13.94
CA ILE A 179 9.77 -10.13 -13.37
C ILE A 179 8.55 -10.37 -12.47
N TYR A 180 7.97 -11.57 -12.57
CA TYR A 180 6.88 -12.02 -11.71
C TYR A 180 7.39 -12.52 -10.36
N CYS A 181 6.60 -12.28 -9.31
CA CYS A 181 6.86 -12.75 -7.97
C CYS A 181 6.79 -14.28 -7.90
N ALA A 182 7.93 -14.92 -7.61
CA ALA A 182 8.01 -16.36 -7.39
C ALA A 182 7.63 -16.77 -5.95
N ARG A 183 7.71 -15.84 -4.99
CA ARG A 183 7.56 -16.12 -3.55
C ARG A 183 6.19 -16.71 -3.17
N HIS A 184 5.10 -16.22 -3.76
CA HIS A 184 3.75 -16.68 -3.41
C HIS A 184 3.19 -17.67 -4.42
N ARG A 185 3.98 -18.10 -5.40
CA ARG A 185 3.53 -19.07 -6.39
C ARG A 185 3.12 -20.35 -5.67
N LYS A 186 1.88 -20.80 -5.89
CA LYS A 186 1.47 -22.11 -5.41
C LYS A 186 1.75 -23.18 -6.46
N ILE A 187 2.13 -24.36 -5.99
CA ILE A 187 2.25 -25.55 -6.82
C ILE A 187 1.30 -26.63 -6.28
N LYS A 188 0.69 -27.35 -7.21
CA LYS A 188 -0.09 -28.54 -6.90
C LYS A 188 0.80 -29.76 -6.97
N LEU A 189 0.87 -30.49 -5.87
CA LEU A 189 1.59 -31.76 -5.81
C LEU A 189 0.64 -32.84 -5.32
N ARG A 190 0.82 -34.04 -5.86
CA ARG A 190 0.23 -35.25 -5.27
C ARG A 190 1.07 -35.63 -4.07
N VAL A 191 0.43 -35.86 -2.93
CA VAL A 191 1.05 -36.30 -1.69
C VAL A 191 0.37 -37.54 -1.14
N CYS A 192 1.11 -38.35 -0.40
CA CYS A 192 0.57 -39.48 0.35
C CYS A 192 -0.35 -38.95 1.46
N GLN A 193 -1.57 -39.47 1.54
CA GLN A 193 -2.54 -39.00 2.55
C GLN A 193 -2.09 -39.29 3.99
N GLN A 194 -1.28 -40.33 4.19
CA GLN A 194 -0.83 -40.76 5.51
C GLN A 194 0.35 -39.92 6.03
N SER A 195 1.38 -39.72 5.21
CA SER A 195 2.60 -38.99 5.63
C SER A 195 2.63 -37.51 5.23
N GLY A 196 1.78 -37.10 4.29
CA GLY A 196 1.83 -35.75 3.70
C GLY A 196 3.05 -35.48 2.81
N LEU A 197 3.90 -36.50 2.56
CA LEU A 197 5.10 -36.42 1.72
C LEU A 197 4.83 -36.87 0.28
N LEU A 198 5.83 -36.76 -0.60
CA LEU A 198 5.70 -37.20 -2.00
C LEU A 198 5.39 -38.71 -2.06
N PRO A 199 4.45 -39.16 -2.89
CA PRO A 199 4.05 -40.56 -2.92
C PRO A 199 5.18 -41.43 -3.45
N ASN A 200 5.34 -42.60 -2.85
CA ASN A 200 6.17 -43.67 -3.38
C ASN A 200 5.29 -44.70 -4.12
N PRO A 201 5.86 -45.71 -4.80
CA PRO A 201 5.09 -46.72 -5.54
C PRO A 201 4.07 -47.52 -4.71
N TYR A 202 4.20 -47.53 -3.38
CA TYR A 202 3.33 -48.28 -2.46
C TYR A 202 2.22 -47.42 -1.84
N CYS A 203 2.21 -46.11 -2.10
CA CYS A 203 1.14 -45.21 -1.66
C CYS A 203 -0.15 -45.45 -2.45
N ARG A 204 -1.13 -46.13 -1.86
CA ARG A 204 -2.46 -46.37 -2.49
C ARG A 204 -3.37 -45.15 -2.43
N ASN A 205 -3.32 -44.40 -1.32
CA ASN A 205 -4.14 -43.22 -1.09
C ASN A 205 -3.29 -41.96 -1.25
N VAL A 206 -3.55 -41.21 -2.31
CA VAL A 206 -2.88 -39.95 -2.63
C VAL A 206 -3.88 -38.86 -2.91
N GLU A 207 -3.59 -37.65 -2.45
CA GLU A 207 -4.41 -36.46 -2.65
C GLU A 207 -3.61 -35.34 -3.31
N GLU A 208 -4.29 -34.45 -4.02
CA GLU A 208 -3.68 -33.22 -4.52
C GLU A 208 -3.76 -32.14 -3.43
N ARG A 209 -2.62 -31.53 -3.13
CA ARG A 209 -2.53 -30.42 -2.18
C ARG A 209 -1.75 -29.26 -2.77
N ASP A 210 -2.20 -28.05 -2.46
CA ASP A 210 -1.50 -26.81 -2.81
C ASP A 210 -0.39 -26.53 -1.80
N PHE A 211 0.81 -26.24 -2.29
CA PHE A 211 1.96 -25.83 -1.48
C PHE A 211 2.47 -24.46 -1.94
N ALA A 212 2.90 -23.63 -0.98
CA ALA A 212 3.70 -22.46 -1.31
C ALA A 212 5.06 -22.90 -1.87
N TRP A 213 5.57 -22.16 -2.84
CA TRP A 213 6.88 -22.42 -3.42
C TRP A 213 7.98 -22.35 -2.34
N GLY A 214 8.74 -23.45 -2.18
CA GLY A 214 9.77 -23.61 -1.13
C GLY A 214 9.29 -24.26 0.17
N GLU A 215 7.98 -24.40 0.39
CA GLU A 215 7.38 -25.09 1.55
C GLU A 215 6.81 -26.47 1.19
N HIS A 216 7.06 -26.95 -0.02
CA HIS A 216 6.61 -28.25 -0.47
C HIS A 216 7.51 -29.39 0.04
N PRO A 217 6.97 -30.61 0.24
CA PRO A 217 7.80 -31.76 0.57
C PRO A 217 8.81 -32.03 -0.55
N THR A 218 10.06 -32.32 -0.17
CA THR A 218 11.13 -32.71 -1.09
C THR A 218 11.48 -34.19 -0.95
N THR A 219 10.98 -34.85 0.09
CA THR A 219 11.21 -36.26 0.39
C THR A 219 9.99 -37.12 0.04
N ALA A 220 10.25 -38.39 -0.28
CA ALA A 220 9.21 -39.38 -0.51
C ALA A 220 8.71 -39.99 0.80
N CYS A 221 7.47 -40.50 0.78
CA CYS A 221 6.85 -41.22 1.88
C CYS A 221 7.71 -42.43 2.30
N GLY A 222 8.03 -42.52 3.59
CA GLY A 222 8.70 -43.68 4.18
C GLY A 222 7.77 -44.66 4.89
N GLU A 223 6.49 -44.30 5.05
CA GLU A 223 5.51 -45.09 5.81
C GLU A 223 4.85 -46.18 4.96
N CYS A 224 4.53 -45.87 3.69
CA CYS A 224 3.96 -46.86 2.78
C CYS A 224 5.09 -47.77 2.28
N HIS A 225 5.10 -49.03 2.68
CA HIS A 225 6.12 -50.00 2.28
C HIS A 225 5.52 -51.13 1.45
N ALA A 226 6.41 -51.90 0.80
CA ALA A 226 6.01 -53.15 0.20
C ALA A 226 5.35 -54.05 1.27
N PRO A 227 4.23 -54.72 0.94
CA PRO A 227 3.59 -55.62 1.88
C PRO A 227 4.54 -56.76 2.25
N ARG A 228 4.58 -57.11 3.53
CA ARG A 228 5.48 -58.13 4.08
C ARG A 228 5.03 -59.54 3.74
N ASP A 229 3.73 -59.73 3.51
CA ASP A 229 3.11 -60.99 3.15
C ASP A 229 1.89 -60.80 2.22
N LEU A 230 1.32 -61.91 1.74
CA LEU A 230 0.15 -61.89 0.86
C LEU A 230 -1.09 -61.32 1.55
N TRP A 231 -1.22 -61.45 2.87
CA TRP A 231 -2.37 -60.93 3.59
C TRP A 231 -2.36 -59.41 3.61
N GLU A 232 -1.22 -58.83 3.98
CA GLU A 232 -0.99 -57.38 3.93
C GLU A 232 -1.09 -56.85 2.49
N PHE A 233 -0.70 -57.66 1.48
CA PHE A 233 -0.90 -57.31 0.06
C PHE A 233 -2.39 -57.18 -0.30
N PHE A 234 -3.22 -58.16 0.07
CA PHE A 234 -4.64 -58.17 -0.27
C PHE A 234 -5.49 -57.23 0.59
N PHE A 235 -5.20 -57.12 1.89
CA PHE A 235 -6.06 -56.44 2.85
C PHE A 235 -5.50 -55.12 3.39
N GLY A 236 -4.22 -54.79 3.16
CA GLY A 236 -3.63 -53.51 3.55
C GLY A 236 -3.38 -53.32 5.05
N GLU A 237 -3.58 -54.37 5.85
CA GLU A 237 -3.36 -54.38 7.30
C GLU A 237 -2.58 -55.66 7.69
N PRO A 238 -1.78 -55.62 8.77
CA PRO A 238 -1.06 -56.80 9.24
C PRO A 238 -2.02 -57.94 9.61
N PHE A 239 -1.63 -59.18 9.31
CA PHE A 239 -2.43 -60.35 9.64
C PHE A 239 -2.79 -60.34 11.14
N PRO A 240 -4.07 -60.48 11.52
CA PRO A 240 -4.46 -60.52 12.93
C PRO A 240 -3.89 -61.77 13.59
N LEU A 241 -2.69 -61.65 14.15
CA LEU A 241 -2.10 -62.68 15.01
C LEU A 241 -3.01 -62.82 16.23
N PHE A 242 -3.52 -64.03 16.45
CA PHE A 242 -4.27 -64.36 17.66
C PHE A 242 -3.44 -63.95 18.88
N LYS A 243 -3.84 -62.88 19.57
CA LYS A 243 -3.24 -62.48 20.85
C LYS A 243 -3.39 -63.66 21.81
N ALA A 244 -2.31 -64.39 22.08
CA ALA A 244 -2.29 -65.36 23.16
C ALA A 244 -2.64 -64.63 24.46
N LYS A 245 -3.72 -65.06 25.13
CA LYS A 245 -4.10 -64.55 26.46
C LYS A 245 -2.89 -64.64 27.40
N PRO A 246 -2.60 -63.61 28.22
CA PRO A 246 -1.61 -63.76 29.27
C PRO A 246 -2.06 -64.90 30.21
N LYS A 247 -1.16 -65.86 30.48
CA LYS A 247 -1.38 -66.87 31.51
C LYS A 247 -1.47 -66.15 32.86
N ASN A 248 -2.62 -66.22 33.50
CA ASN A 248 -2.75 -65.92 34.93
C ASN A 248 -1.91 -66.94 35.70
N ASN A 249 -0.88 -66.47 36.41
CA ASN A 249 -0.24 -67.26 37.45
C ASN A 249 -1.09 -67.12 38.72
N ASN A 250 -1.63 -68.25 39.21
CA ASN A 250 -1.95 -68.44 40.62
C ASN A 250 -0.68 -68.79 41.39
#